data_AF-A0A453S4D2-F1
#
_entry.id   AF-A0A453S4D2-F1
#
_cell.length_a   1.000
_cell.length_b   1.000
_cell.length_c   1.000
_cell.angle_alpha   90.00
_cell.angle_beta   90.00
_cell.angle_gamma   90.00
#
_symmetry.space_group_name_H-M   'P 1'
#
loop_
_entity.id
_entity.type
_entity.pdbx_description
1 polymer ?
#
loop_
_entity_poly.entity_id
_entity_poly.type
_entity_poly.pdbx_seq_one_letter_code
_entity_poly.pdbx_strand_id
1 'polypeptide(L)'
;MEAFGRYLDLHELYNEFINSKFGSLMEYSAYVGTFAQTEKISHSLKATRQYKEYLEHILEYLTSFMYRTEPLQDIDKIFTKLQSEFEEQWANGEVPGWENKGTGKKSESQESAVDLDYYNTVEELVELGPEKLKEALTARALKGGGTVQQRAKRLFLLKHTPLEQLDRKHFAKGDDLKKEIALVEVKMKRLCEILDEVIVRTKENAEKKLTLTYEEMEAEREEEEVQADSESDEEDQQIYNPLKLPMGWDGKPIPYWLYKLHVLVR
;
A
#
# COMPACT_ATOMS: atom_id res chain seq x y z
N MET A 1 8.29 -9.70 -14.27
CA MET A 1 8.67 -8.55 -15.12
C MET A 1 7.47 -7.65 -15.29
N GLU A 2 7.65 -6.34 -15.12
CA GLU A 2 6.56 -5.34 -15.12
C GLU A 2 6.11 -4.88 -16.53
N ALA A 3 6.76 -5.38 -17.59
CA ALA A 3 6.46 -5.06 -19.00
C ALA A 3 6.23 -3.55 -19.23
N PHE A 4 7.23 -2.73 -18.90
CA PHE A 4 7.21 -1.26 -19.02
C PHE A 4 6.01 -0.58 -18.32
N GLY A 5 5.58 -1.11 -17.18
CA GLY A 5 4.47 -0.54 -16.40
C GLY A 5 3.10 -1.08 -16.81
N ARG A 6 3.04 -2.08 -17.70
CA ARG A 6 1.79 -2.74 -18.06
C ARG A 6 1.25 -3.63 -16.94
N TYR A 7 2.14 -4.22 -16.14
CA TYR A 7 1.81 -5.11 -15.04
C TYR A 7 2.62 -4.79 -13.79
N LEU A 8 2.09 -5.14 -12.62
CA LEU A 8 2.81 -5.13 -11.35
C LEU A 8 3.53 -6.47 -11.16
N ASP A 9 4.73 -6.42 -10.60
CA ASP A 9 5.46 -7.60 -10.14
C ASP A 9 5.32 -7.73 -8.62
N LEU A 10 4.28 -8.44 -8.18
CA LEU A 10 3.93 -8.57 -6.77
C LEU A 10 4.44 -9.89 -6.17
N HIS A 11 5.31 -10.65 -6.84
CA HIS A 11 5.72 -11.99 -6.39
C HIS A 11 6.47 -11.97 -5.06
N GLU A 12 7.34 -10.98 -4.83
CA GLU A 12 8.06 -10.84 -3.56
C GLU A 12 7.07 -10.55 -2.41
N LEU A 13 6.13 -9.64 -2.63
CA LEU A 13 5.08 -9.30 -1.67
C LEU A 13 4.13 -10.47 -1.40
N TYR A 14 3.79 -11.23 -2.44
CA TYR A 14 3.04 -12.48 -2.31
C TYR A 14 3.77 -13.50 -1.43
N ASN A 15 5.07 -13.70 -1.67
CA ASN A 15 5.88 -14.60 -0.87
C ASN A 15 5.97 -14.14 0.60
N GLU A 16 6.09 -12.83 0.84
CA GLU A 16 6.05 -12.28 2.20
C GLU A 16 4.69 -12.55 2.87
N PHE A 17 3.59 -12.33 2.14
CA PHE A 17 2.24 -12.54 2.64
C PHE A 17 2.00 -14.00 3.06
N ILE A 18 2.28 -14.98 2.19
CA ILE A 18 2.03 -16.40 2.50
C ILE A 18 2.90 -16.93 3.64
N ASN A 19 4.07 -16.33 3.88
CA ASN A 19 4.99 -16.69 4.96
C ASN A 19 4.72 -15.93 6.27
N SER A 20 3.74 -15.02 6.27
CA SER A 20 3.39 -14.23 7.44
C SER A 20 2.34 -14.90 8.34
N LYS A 21 2.19 -14.40 9.57
CA LYS A 21 1.15 -14.87 10.50
C LYS A 21 -0.26 -14.39 10.14
N PHE A 22 -0.36 -13.32 9.36
CA PHE A 22 -1.62 -12.69 8.99
C PHE A 22 -2.11 -13.09 7.60
N GLY A 23 -1.20 -13.67 6.79
CA GLY A 23 -1.53 -14.18 5.48
C GLY A 23 -2.22 -15.53 5.51
N SER A 24 -2.65 -15.94 4.32
CA SER A 24 -3.29 -17.23 4.09
C SER A 24 -2.78 -17.84 2.80
N LEU A 25 -2.80 -19.17 2.73
CA LEU A 25 -2.44 -19.88 1.51
C LEU A 25 -3.47 -19.60 0.42
N MET A 26 -3.02 -19.01 -0.68
CA MET A 26 -3.83 -18.72 -1.87
C MET A 26 -2.93 -18.67 -3.11
N GLU A 27 -3.53 -18.72 -4.29
CA GLU A 27 -2.80 -18.57 -5.55
C GLU A 27 -2.35 -17.11 -5.77
N TYR A 28 -1.29 -16.92 -6.56
CA TYR A 28 -0.76 -15.59 -6.86
C TYR A 28 -1.80 -14.65 -7.48
N SER A 29 -2.58 -15.11 -8.46
CA SER A 29 -3.67 -14.32 -9.07
C SER A 29 -4.72 -13.89 -8.05
N ALA A 30 -5.11 -14.79 -7.15
CA ALA A 30 -6.03 -14.51 -6.06
C ALA A 30 -5.46 -13.45 -5.09
N TYR A 31 -4.16 -13.54 -4.79
CA TYR A 31 -3.46 -12.53 -4.01
C TYR A 31 -3.46 -11.16 -4.69
N VAL A 32 -3.06 -11.08 -5.97
CA VAL A 32 -3.06 -9.82 -6.75
C VAL A 32 -4.45 -9.17 -6.73
N GLY A 33 -5.53 -9.95 -6.79
CA GLY A 33 -6.89 -9.42 -6.73
C GLY A 33 -7.40 -9.04 -5.35
N THR A 34 -6.68 -9.35 -4.26
CA THR A 34 -7.20 -9.20 -2.89
C THR A 34 -6.23 -8.61 -1.88
N PHE A 35 -4.95 -8.38 -2.21
CA PHE A 35 -3.95 -7.87 -1.25
C PHE A 35 -4.32 -6.50 -0.65
N ALA A 36 -5.07 -5.66 -1.39
CA ALA A 36 -5.58 -4.38 -0.91
C ALA A 36 -6.79 -4.49 0.04
N GLN A 37 -7.44 -5.66 0.12
CA GLN A 37 -8.63 -5.93 0.94
C GLN A 37 -8.26 -6.26 2.38
N THR A 38 -7.68 -5.29 3.06
CA THR A 38 -7.15 -5.44 4.43
C THR A 38 -8.21 -5.74 5.47
N GLU A 39 -9.48 -5.43 5.21
CA GLU A 39 -10.63 -5.73 6.09
C GLU A 39 -10.83 -7.24 6.32
N LYS A 40 -10.25 -8.09 5.47
CA LYS A 40 -10.23 -9.55 5.67
C LYS A 40 -9.26 -9.98 6.77
N ILE A 41 -8.33 -9.13 7.18
CA ILE A 41 -7.33 -9.40 8.22
C ILE A 41 -7.85 -8.92 9.56
N SER A 42 -7.83 -9.80 10.57
CA SER A 42 -8.31 -9.45 11.91
C SER A 42 -7.46 -8.35 12.56
N HIS A 43 -8.09 -7.51 13.38
CA HIS A 43 -7.43 -6.38 14.02
C HIS A 43 -6.23 -6.79 14.92
N SER A 44 -6.29 -7.96 15.55
CA SER A 44 -5.18 -8.47 16.37
C SER A 44 -3.94 -8.80 15.53
N LEU A 45 -4.13 -9.24 14.29
CA LEU A 45 -3.07 -9.53 13.34
C LEU A 45 -2.54 -8.26 12.67
N LYS A 46 -3.42 -7.29 12.41
CA LYS A 46 -3.03 -5.96 11.92
C LYS A 46 -2.15 -5.19 12.91
N ALA A 47 -2.43 -5.28 14.21
CA ALA A 47 -1.69 -4.56 15.25
C ALA A 47 -0.31 -5.19 15.57
N THR A 48 0.42 -5.62 14.55
CA THR A 48 1.74 -6.25 14.67
C THR A 48 2.78 -5.52 13.83
N ARG A 49 4.04 -5.60 14.27
CA ARG A 49 5.16 -4.99 13.54
C ARG A 49 5.41 -5.66 12.19
N GLN A 50 5.25 -6.98 12.11
CA GLN A 50 5.38 -7.73 10.85
C GLN A 50 4.37 -7.26 9.80
N TYR A 51 3.13 -6.98 10.20
CA TYR A 51 2.13 -6.45 9.27
C TYR A 51 2.46 -5.03 8.79
N LYS A 52 2.99 -4.20 9.69
CA LYS A 52 3.47 -2.86 9.33
C LYS A 52 4.56 -2.92 8.27
N GLU A 53 5.58 -3.74 8.49
CA GLU A 53 6.72 -3.90 7.58
C GLU A 53 6.25 -4.37 6.19
N TYR A 54 5.35 -5.36 6.14
CA TYR A 54 4.74 -5.81 4.89
C TYR A 54 3.98 -4.69 4.15
N LEU A 55 3.16 -3.89 4.86
CA LEU A 55 2.47 -2.76 4.25
C LEU A 55 3.43 -1.67 3.76
N GLU A 56 4.54 -1.44 4.48
CA GLU A 56 5.59 -0.51 4.06
C GLU A 56 6.27 -0.99 2.78
N HIS A 57 6.57 -2.28 2.64
CA HIS A 57 7.12 -2.84 1.40
C HIS A 57 6.15 -2.69 0.21
N ILE A 58 4.84 -2.95 0.42
CA ILE A 58 3.84 -2.70 -0.63
C ILE A 58 3.84 -1.22 -1.01
N LEU A 59 3.77 -0.34 -0.02
CA LEU A 59 3.69 1.10 -0.26
C LEU A 59 4.92 1.62 -0.99
N GLU A 60 6.11 1.17 -0.60
CA GLU A 60 7.38 1.50 -1.26
C GLU A 60 7.39 1.03 -2.71
N TYR A 61 7.01 -0.23 -2.94
CA TYR A 61 6.92 -0.78 -4.29
C TYR A 61 5.96 0.01 -5.18
N LEU A 62 4.72 0.23 -4.74
CA LEU A 62 3.71 0.95 -5.52
C LEU A 62 4.10 2.41 -5.75
N THR A 63 4.72 3.06 -4.76
CA THR A 63 5.23 4.44 -4.91
C THR A 63 6.34 4.50 -5.96
N SER A 64 7.30 3.58 -5.91
CA SER A 64 8.38 3.47 -6.89
C SER A 64 7.83 3.21 -8.29
N PHE A 65 6.87 2.29 -8.42
CA PHE A 65 6.19 2.00 -9.68
C PHE A 65 5.55 3.27 -10.26
N MET A 66 4.76 3.98 -9.47
CA MET A 66 4.10 5.24 -9.87
C MET A 66 5.09 6.31 -10.31
N TYR A 67 6.23 6.48 -9.63
CA TYR A 67 7.26 7.43 -10.06
C TYR A 67 7.87 7.08 -11.42
N ARG A 68 7.94 5.78 -11.77
CA ARG A 68 8.45 5.33 -13.07
C ARG A 68 7.42 5.41 -14.19
N THR A 69 6.14 5.15 -13.89
CA THR A 69 5.08 5.02 -14.91
C THR A 69 4.20 6.26 -15.05
N GLU A 70 4.06 7.06 -14.00
CA GLU A 70 3.22 8.25 -13.93
C GLU A 70 3.95 9.44 -13.31
N PRO A 71 5.05 9.93 -13.92
CA PRO A 71 5.91 10.97 -13.33
C PRO A 71 5.22 12.33 -13.12
N LEU A 72 4.07 12.56 -13.76
CA LEU A 72 3.25 13.77 -13.59
C LEU A 72 2.36 13.71 -12.33
N GLN A 73 2.22 12.53 -11.72
CA GLN A 73 1.45 12.34 -10.50
C GLN A 73 2.26 12.83 -9.29
N ASP A 74 1.81 13.90 -8.65
CA ASP A 74 2.44 14.42 -7.43
C ASP A 74 2.03 13.57 -6.21
N ILE A 75 2.75 12.46 -6.01
CA ILE A 75 2.50 11.49 -4.93
C ILE A 75 2.65 12.15 -3.56
N ASP A 76 3.62 13.04 -3.39
CA ASP A 76 3.86 13.75 -2.13
C ASP A 76 2.68 14.65 -1.75
N LYS A 77 2.11 15.36 -2.72
CA LYS A 77 0.89 16.15 -2.52
C LYS A 77 -0.32 15.26 -2.21
N ILE A 78 -0.45 14.10 -2.86
CA ILE A 78 -1.50 13.13 -2.56
C ILE A 78 -1.37 12.67 -1.10
N PHE A 79 -0.17 12.27 -0.67
CA PHE A 79 0.07 11.80 0.70
C PHE A 79 -0.10 12.89 1.74
N THR A 80 0.29 14.14 1.44
CA THR A 80 0.10 15.27 2.36
C THR A 80 -1.39 15.53 2.59
N LYS A 81 -2.18 15.60 1.52
CA LYS A 81 -3.64 15.76 1.61
C LYS A 81 -4.28 14.60 2.38
N LEU A 82 -3.91 13.37 2.03
CA LEU A 82 -4.44 12.16 2.65
C LEU A 82 -4.10 12.09 4.14
N GLN A 83 -2.90 12.54 4.54
CA GLN A 83 -2.52 12.59 5.95
C GLN A 83 -3.40 13.58 6.73
N SER A 84 -3.69 14.76 6.19
CA SER A 84 -4.58 15.72 6.86
C SER A 84 -6.00 15.16 7.03
N GLU A 85 -6.55 14.52 5.99
CA GLU A 85 -7.86 13.85 6.07
C GLU A 85 -7.86 12.69 7.06
N PHE A 86 -6.77 11.90 7.08
CA PHE A 86 -6.59 10.81 8.03
C PHE A 86 -6.56 11.29 9.49
N GLU A 87 -5.89 12.41 9.77
CA GLU A 87 -5.81 12.94 11.14
C GLU A 87 -7.20 13.29 11.69
N GLU A 88 -8.07 13.87 10.85
CA GLU A 88 -9.46 14.14 11.18
C GLU A 88 -10.28 12.85 11.39
N GLN A 89 -10.20 11.91 10.44
CA GLN A 89 -10.93 10.63 10.54
C GLN A 89 -10.46 9.79 11.74
N TRP A 90 -9.16 9.82 12.04
CA TRP A 90 -8.59 9.11 13.19
C TRP A 90 -9.10 9.69 14.50
N ALA A 91 -9.17 11.02 14.62
CA ALA A 91 -9.72 11.68 15.80
C ALA A 91 -11.20 11.33 16.02
N ASN A 92 -11.97 11.16 14.94
CA ASN A 92 -13.39 10.78 14.98
C ASN A 92 -13.61 9.27 15.11
N GLY A 93 -12.57 8.44 14.97
CA GLY A 93 -12.67 6.98 14.97
C GLY A 93 -13.40 6.42 13.74
N GLU A 94 -13.29 7.11 12.60
CA GLU A 94 -14.02 6.81 11.35
C GLU A 94 -13.13 6.15 10.28
N VAL A 95 -11.88 5.82 10.62
CA VAL A 95 -10.95 5.15 9.69
C VAL A 95 -11.43 3.71 9.43
N PRO A 96 -11.74 3.34 8.18
CA PRO A 96 -12.26 2.02 7.85
C PRO A 96 -11.34 0.88 8.29
N GLY A 97 -11.90 -0.13 8.97
CA GLY A 97 -11.15 -1.28 9.48
C GLY A 97 -10.31 -1.00 10.73
N TRP A 98 -10.30 0.25 11.19
CA TRP A 98 -9.68 0.73 12.44
C TRP A 98 -10.69 1.45 13.31
N GLU A 99 -11.99 1.22 13.10
CA GLU A 99 -13.02 1.78 13.95
C GLU A 99 -12.83 1.27 15.37
N ASN A 100 -13.15 2.09 16.38
CA ASN A 100 -13.08 1.70 17.78
C ASN A 100 -14.12 0.60 18.10
N LYS A 101 -13.83 -0.65 17.71
CA LYS A 101 -14.62 -1.86 18.03
C LYS A 101 -14.44 -2.31 19.50
N GLY A 102 -14.25 -1.33 20.38
CA GLY A 102 -14.15 -1.48 21.83
C GLY A 102 -15.20 -0.70 22.61
N THR A 103 -16.02 0.16 21.98
CA THR A 103 -17.15 0.81 22.65
C THR A 103 -18.25 1.13 21.64
N GLY A 104 -19.13 0.17 21.38
CA GLY A 104 -20.47 0.42 20.85
C GLY A 104 -21.35 1.18 21.86
N LYS A 105 -20.91 2.37 22.28
CA LYS A 105 -21.67 3.39 22.98
C LYS A 105 -21.27 4.75 22.39
N LYS A 106 -21.73 5.03 21.17
CA LYS A 106 -22.14 6.40 20.85
C LYS A 106 -23.35 6.68 21.77
N SER A 107 -23.21 7.66 22.66
CA SER A 107 -24.21 8.14 23.64
C SER A 107 -24.29 7.44 25.01
N GLU A 108 -23.17 7.35 25.74
CA GLU A 108 -23.19 7.30 27.23
C GLU A 108 -21.88 7.81 27.87
N SER A 109 -21.08 8.58 27.13
CA SER A 109 -19.76 9.07 27.51
C SER A 109 -19.76 10.19 28.59
N GLN A 110 -20.89 10.39 29.28
CA GLN A 110 -20.97 11.30 30.43
C GLN A 110 -21.11 10.59 31.78
N GLU A 111 -21.41 9.28 31.86
CA GLU A 111 -21.60 8.61 33.16
C GLU A 111 -20.39 7.79 33.64
N SER A 112 -19.46 7.40 32.77
CA SER A 112 -18.21 6.69 33.16
C SER A 112 -16.94 7.54 33.10
N ALA A 113 -17.04 8.77 32.58
CA ALA A 113 -15.93 9.71 32.63
C ALA A 113 -15.75 10.16 34.07
N VAL A 114 -14.62 9.80 34.70
CA VAL A 114 -14.19 10.43 35.95
C VAL A 114 -14.11 11.93 35.67
N ASP A 115 -15.09 12.67 36.19
CA ASP A 115 -15.11 14.11 36.15
C ASP A 115 -14.09 14.62 37.16
N LEU A 116 -13.00 15.14 36.62
CA LEU A 116 -11.87 15.59 37.42
C LEU A 116 -12.26 16.79 38.29
N ASP A 117 -13.31 17.56 37.93
CA ASP A 117 -13.76 18.72 38.70
C ASP A 117 -14.23 18.41 40.11
N TYR A 118 -14.57 17.15 40.40
CA TYR A 118 -14.89 16.70 41.75
C TYR A 118 -13.68 16.32 42.61
N TYR A 119 -12.47 16.24 42.03
CA TYR A 119 -11.26 15.79 42.72
C TYR A 119 -10.22 16.91 42.78
N ASN A 120 -9.75 17.21 43.99
CA ASN A 120 -8.78 18.26 44.25
C ASN A 120 -7.38 17.72 44.56
N THR A 121 -7.29 16.43 44.89
CA THR A 121 -6.03 15.77 45.23
C THR A 121 -5.85 14.46 44.46
N VAL A 122 -4.59 14.00 44.39
CA VAL A 122 -4.27 12.71 43.78
C VAL A 122 -4.79 11.57 44.65
N GLU A 123 -4.82 11.77 45.96
CA GLU A 123 -5.24 10.81 46.97
C GLU A 123 -6.72 10.45 46.81
N GLU A 124 -7.60 11.43 46.56
CA GLU A 124 -9.02 11.17 46.27
C GLU A 124 -9.21 10.34 44.99
N LEU A 125 -8.37 10.56 43.97
CA LEU A 125 -8.40 9.74 42.75
C LEU A 125 -7.91 8.30 42.99
N VAL A 126 -7.01 8.08 43.94
CA VAL A 126 -6.51 6.74 44.30
C VAL A 126 -7.64 5.89 44.90
N GLU A 127 -8.58 6.50 45.63
CA GLU A 127 -9.73 5.82 46.22
C GLU A 127 -10.69 5.22 45.18
N LEU A 128 -10.68 5.73 43.94
CA LEU A 128 -11.43 5.14 42.82
C LEU A 128 -10.96 3.73 42.46
N GLY A 129 -9.74 3.38 42.84
CA GLY A 129 -9.17 2.07 42.66
C GLY A 129 -8.57 1.81 41.27
N PRO A 130 -7.85 0.69 41.12
CA PRO A 130 -7.04 0.39 39.95
C PRO A 130 -7.83 0.31 38.64
N GLU A 131 -9.02 -0.31 38.66
CA GLU A 131 -9.81 -0.57 37.45
C GLU A 131 -10.45 0.70 36.90
N LYS A 132 -11.13 1.51 37.74
CA LYS A 132 -11.70 2.80 37.30
C LYS A 132 -10.65 3.76 36.77
N LEU A 133 -9.49 3.85 37.43
CA LEU A 133 -8.40 4.69 36.95
C LEU A 133 -7.82 4.19 35.62
N LYS A 134 -7.71 2.86 35.45
CA LYS A 134 -7.26 2.27 34.18
C LYS A 134 -8.27 2.57 33.09
N GLU A 135 -9.56 2.35 33.32
CA GLU A 135 -10.63 2.65 32.38
C GLU A 135 -10.62 4.13 31.97
N ALA A 136 -10.58 5.05 32.93
CA ALA A 136 -10.55 6.50 32.70
C ALA A 136 -9.31 6.99 31.92
N LEU A 137 -8.17 6.35 32.11
CA LEU A 137 -6.94 6.62 31.34
C LEU A 137 -7.02 6.03 29.93
N THR A 138 -7.50 4.80 29.81
CA THR A 138 -7.59 4.10 28.52
C THR A 138 -8.62 4.76 27.60
N ALA A 139 -9.74 5.23 28.16
CA ALA A 139 -10.75 6.01 27.45
C ALA A 139 -10.22 7.34 26.89
N ARG A 140 -9.09 7.84 27.43
CA ARG A 140 -8.40 9.06 26.97
C ARG A 140 -7.06 8.75 26.27
N ALA A 141 -6.85 7.52 25.82
CA ALA A 141 -5.62 7.03 25.16
C ALA A 141 -4.32 7.16 25.98
N LEU A 142 -4.41 7.36 27.29
CA LEU A 142 -3.26 7.45 28.19
C LEU A 142 -2.82 6.07 28.69
N LYS A 143 -1.56 5.98 29.13
CA LYS A 143 -1.00 4.74 29.72
C LYS A 143 -1.81 4.31 30.94
N GLY A 144 -2.51 3.18 30.85
CA GLY A 144 -3.21 2.53 31.96
C GLY A 144 -2.34 1.63 32.86
N GLY A 145 -1.05 1.48 32.55
CA GLY A 145 -0.10 0.68 33.34
C GLY A 145 0.50 1.41 34.54
N GLY A 146 1.18 0.66 35.42
CA GLY A 146 1.80 1.16 36.65
C GLY A 146 0.92 1.00 37.90
N THR A 147 1.41 1.55 39.02
CA THR A 147 0.71 1.52 40.31
C THR A 147 -0.54 2.41 40.28
N VAL A 148 -1.47 2.19 41.22
CA VAL A 148 -2.69 3.01 41.38
C VAL A 148 -2.33 4.49 41.53
N GLN A 149 -1.32 4.80 42.34
CA GLN A 149 -0.80 6.17 42.50
C GLN A 149 -0.31 6.77 41.18
N GLN A 150 0.42 6.00 40.37
CA GLN A 150 0.92 6.48 39.08
C GLN A 150 -0.21 6.74 38.09
N ARG A 151 -1.26 5.90 38.10
CA ARG A 151 -2.47 6.11 37.29
C ARG A 151 -3.21 7.38 37.73
N ALA A 152 -3.43 7.55 39.03
CA ALA A 152 -4.07 8.74 39.60
C ALA A 152 -3.29 10.01 39.27
N LYS A 153 -1.96 10.03 39.45
CA LYS A 153 -1.11 11.18 39.07
C LYS A 153 -1.22 11.51 37.57
N ARG A 154 -1.24 10.50 36.71
CA ARG A 154 -1.37 10.69 35.26
C ARG A 154 -2.74 11.24 34.87
N LEU A 155 -3.79 10.80 35.55
CA LEU A 155 -5.14 11.30 35.33
C LEU A 155 -5.29 12.73 35.86
N PHE A 156 -4.72 13.03 37.03
CA PHE A 156 -4.72 14.36 37.64
C PHE A 156 -3.96 15.40 36.80
N LEU A 157 -2.91 15.02 36.07
CA LEU A 157 -2.19 15.90 35.14
C LEU A 157 -3.11 16.61 34.13
N LEU A 158 -4.23 15.96 33.74
CA LEU A 158 -5.21 16.52 32.82
C LEU A 158 -5.97 17.74 33.38
N LYS A 159 -5.95 17.97 34.70
CA LYS A 159 -6.49 19.19 35.32
C LYS A 159 -5.79 20.46 34.87
N HIS A 160 -4.49 20.34 34.62
CA HIS A 160 -3.60 21.50 34.42
C HIS A 160 -2.98 21.51 33.03
N THR A 161 -3.11 20.41 32.28
CA THR A 161 -2.55 20.27 30.95
C THR A 161 -3.57 19.60 30.05
N PRO A 162 -4.08 20.32 29.02
CA PRO A 162 -4.95 19.73 28.00
C PRO A 162 -4.29 18.51 27.34
N LEU A 163 -5.11 17.59 26.84
CA LEU A 163 -4.63 16.35 26.19
C LEU A 163 -3.66 16.65 25.04
N GLU A 164 -3.90 17.72 24.28
CA GLU A 164 -3.13 18.13 23.12
C GLU A 164 -1.73 18.65 23.48
N GLN A 165 -1.54 19.12 24.72
CA GLN A 165 -0.29 19.68 25.22
C GLN A 165 0.51 18.67 26.05
N LEU A 166 -0.03 17.46 26.23
CA LEU A 166 0.58 16.43 27.06
C LEU A 166 1.70 15.72 26.27
N ASP A 167 2.83 15.48 26.93
CA ASP A 167 3.98 14.81 26.31
C ASP A 167 3.61 13.38 25.86
N ARG A 168 4.01 13.01 24.64
CA ARG A 168 3.82 11.68 24.03
C ARG A 168 4.19 10.53 24.96
N LYS A 169 5.14 10.70 25.89
CA LYS A 169 5.51 9.66 26.87
C LYS A 169 4.37 9.21 27.79
N HIS A 170 3.28 9.96 27.89
CA HIS A 170 2.12 9.61 28.71
C HIS A 170 1.06 8.80 27.95
N PHE A 171 1.10 8.79 26.62
CA PHE A 171 0.21 8.04 25.75
C PHE A 171 0.64 6.58 25.60
N ALA A 172 -0.31 5.68 25.36
CA ALA A 172 -0.01 4.27 25.21
C ALA A 172 0.76 4.00 23.90
N LYS A 173 1.99 3.45 23.98
CA LYS A 173 2.80 3.10 22.79
C LYS A 173 2.10 2.20 21.77
N GLY A 174 1.18 1.34 22.24
CA GLY A 174 0.41 0.46 21.36
C GLY A 174 -0.63 1.20 20.52
N ASP A 175 -1.00 2.43 20.89
CA ASP A 175 -1.95 3.24 20.14
C ASP A 175 -1.23 4.01 19.01
N ASP A 176 -0.03 4.52 19.28
CA ASP A 176 0.84 5.13 18.26
C ASP A 176 1.16 4.14 17.13
N LEU A 177 1.52 2.89 17.47
CA LEU A 177 1.81 1.87 16.45
C LEU A 177 0.57 1.58 15.58
N LYS A 178 -0.63 1.48 16.17
CA LYS A 178 -1.86 1.26 15.40
C LYS A 178 -2.16 2.42 14.47
N LYS A 179 -1.99 3.66 14.96
CA LYS A 179 -2.15 4.87 14.15
C LYS A 179 -1.19 4.88 12.97
N GLU A 180 0.07 4.54 13.19
CA GLU A 180 1.07 4.42 12.13
C GLU A 180 0.67 3.37 11.09
N ILE A 181 0.27 2.17 11.54
CA ILE A 181 -0.16 1.09 10.63
C ILE A 181 -1.39 1.53 9.82
N ALA A 182 -2.39 2.13 10.47
CA ALA A 182 -3.59 2.61 9.81
C ALA A 182 -3.27 3.68 8.74
N LEU A 183 -2.32 4.59 9.01
CA LEU A 183 -1.88 5.58 8.04
C LEU A 183 -1.20 4.94 6.82
N VAL A 184 -0.31 3.97 7.04
CA VAL A 184 0.34 3.22 5.94
C VAL A 184 -0.71 2.47 5.12
N GLU A 185 -1.68 1.84 5.79
CA GLU A 185 -2.79 1.12 5.13
C GLU A 185 -3.64 2.04 4.26
N VAL A 186 -3.99 3.24 4.75
CA VAL A 186 -4.76 4.24 4.00
C VAL A 186 -3.97 4.75 2.78
N LYS A 187 -2.67 5.01 2.94
CA LYS A 187 -1.78 5.39 1.82
C LYS A 187 -1.70 4.29 0.77
N MET A 188 -1.52 3.04 1.20
CA MET A 188 -1.46 1.89 0.29
C MET A 188 -2.78 1.73 -0.49
N LYS A 189 -3.92 1.79 0.19
CA LYS A 189 -5.23 1.74 -0.46
C LYS A 189 -5.40 2.85 -1.49
N ARG A 190 -4.97 4.07 -1.18
CA ARG A 190 -5.03 5.19 -2.12
C ARG A 190 -4.22 4.95 -3.38
N LEU A 191 -3.03 4.35 -3.28
CA LEU A 191 -2.24 3.99 -4.46
C LEU A 191 -2.89 2.84 -5.25
N CYS A 192 -3.45 1.84 -4.57
CA CYS A 192 -4.18 0.75 -5.22
C CYS A 192 -5.41 1.26 -5.99
N GLU A 193 -6.14 2.25 -5.48
CA GLU A 193 -7.26 2.89 -6.20
C GLU A 193 -6.80 3.55 -7.50
N ILE A 194 -5.64 4.21 -7.48
CA ILE A 194 -5.06 4.84 -8.67
C ILE A 194 -4.62 3.78 -9.68
N LEU A 195 -4.02 2.70 -9.19
CA LEU A 195 -3.48 1.60 -9.98
C LEU A 195 -4.48 0.49 -10.29
N ASP A 196 -5.79 0.69 -10.07
CA ASP A 196 -6.81 -0.37 -10.16
C ASP A 196 -6.78 -1.07 -11.52
N GLU A 197 -6.69 -0.30 -12.62
CA GLU A 197 -6.61 -0.86 -13.97
C GLU A 197 -5.34 -1.70 -14.20
N VAL A 198 -4.20 -1.31 -13.60
CA VAL A 198 -2.95 -2.08 -13.67
C VAL A 198 -3.07 -3.36 -12.85
N ILE A 199 -3.69 -3.29 -11.67
CA ILE A 199 -3.94 -4.46 -10.80
C ILE A 199 -4.83 -5.47 -11.51
N VAL A 200 -5.94 -5.02 -12.11
CA VAL A 200 -6.86 -5.89 -12.88
C VAL A 200 -6.12 -6.57 -14.03
N ARG A 201 -5.37 -5.82 -14.84
CA ARG A 201 -4.57 -6.39 -15.94
C ARG A 201 -3.53 -7.39 -15.45
N THR A 202 -2.86 -7.10 -14.33
CA THR A 202 -1.86 -7.98 -13.71
C THR A 202 -2.48 -9.31 -13.28
N LYS A 203 -3.65 -9.23 -12.65
CA LYS A 203 -4.41 -10.42 -12.23
C LYS A 203 -4.80 -11.27 -13.44
N GLU A 204 -5.41 -10.68 -14.46
CA GLU A 204 -5.82 -11.40 -15.67
C GLU A 204 -4.64 -12.05 -16.39
N ASN A 205 -3.49 -11.37 -16.44
CA ASN A 205 -2.25 -11.92 -16.98
C ASN A 205 -1.75 -13.12 -16.18
N ALA A 206 -1.79 -13.04 -14.84
CA ALA A 206 -1.43 -14.16 -13.98
C ALA A 206 -2.36 -15.37 -14.18
N GLU A 207 -3.67 -15.14 -14.32
CA GLU A 207 -4.65 -16.20 -14.58
C GLU A 207 -4.42 -16.87 -15.94
N LYS A 208 -4.13 -16.09 -16.99
CA LYS A 208 -3.79 -16.63 -18.32
C LYS A 208 -2.55 -17.52 -18.27
N LYS A 209 -1.47 -17.05 -17.63
CA LYS A 209 -0.21 -17.81 -17.45
C LYS A 209 -0.37 -19.13 -16.69
N LEU A 210 -1.42 -19.28 -15.87
CA LEU A 210 -1.74 -20.55 -15.20
C LEU A 210 -2.44 -21.55 -16.12
N THR A 211 -3.13 -21.08 -17.16
CA THR A 211 -3.88 -21.93 -18.11
C THR A 211 -3.12 -22.26 -19.38
N LEU A 212 -2.03 -21.53 -19.65
CA LEU A 212 -1.19 -21.73 -20.83
C LEU A 212 -0.40 -23.04 -20.69
N THR A 213 -0.47 -23.86 -21.73
CA THR A 213 0.40 -25.04 -21.88
C THR A 213 1.84 -24.58 -22.14
N TYR A 214 2.83 -25.48 -22.00
CA TYR A 214 4.26 -25.12 -22.17
C TYR A 214 4.55 -24.45 -23.53
N GLU A 215 3.93 -24.94 -24.61
CA GLU A 215 4.10 -24.42 -25.99
C GLU A 215 3.57 -22.98 -26.14
N GLU A 216 2.49 -22.70 -25.43
CA GLU A 216 1.81 -21.41 -25.38
C GLU A 216 2.60 -20.37 -24.55
N MET A 217 3.28 -20.82 -23.49
CA MET A 217 4.20 -19.99 -22.67
C MET A 217 5.50 -19.63 -23.42
N GLU A 218 6.02 -20.55 -24.26
CA GLU A 218 7.16 -20.27 -25.14
C GLU A 218 6.80 -19.22 -26.21
N ALA A 219 5.62 -19.35 -26.82
CA ALA A 219 5.15 -18.37 -27.81
C ALA A 219 4.95 -16.96 -27.22
N GLU A 220 4.39 -16.82 -26.02
CA GLU A 220 4.26 -15.50 -25.36
C GLU A 220 5.62 -14.88 -25.01
N ARG A 221 6.60 -15.69 -24.61
CA ARG A 221 7.96 -15.19 -24.35
C ARG A 221 8.63 -14.72 -25.64
N GLU A 222 8.49 -15.47 -26.73
CA GLU A 222 8.99 -15.06 -28.05
C GLU A 222 8.29 -13.76 -28.51
N GLU A 223 6.99 -13.60 -28.29
CA GLU A 223 6.28 -12.35 -28.61
C GLU A 223 6.72 -11.18 -27.71
N GLU A 224 6.90 -11.37 -26.40
CA GLU A 224 7.44 -10.34 -25.49
C GLU A 224 8.88 -9.94 -25.88
N GLU A 225 9.74 -10.88 -26.28
CA GLU A 225 11.09 -10.62 -26.78
C GLU A 225 11.07 -9.88 -28.12
N VAL A 226 10.24 -10.30 -29.08
CA VAL A 226 10.09 -9.64 -30.38
C VAL A 226 9.52 -8.23 -30.24
N GLN A 227 8.59 -8.01 -29.30
CA GLN A 227 8.02 -6.70 -29.04
C GLN A 227 9.06 -5.76 -28.40
N ALA A 228 9.84 -6.26 -27.43
CA ALA A 228 10.95 -5.52 -26.83
C ALA A 228 12.06 -5.17 -27.83
N ASP A 229 12.40 -6.08 -28.76
CA ASP A 229 13.35 -5.83 -29.85
C ASP A 229 12.78 -4.83 -30.87
N SER A 230 11.50 -4.94 -31.23
CA SER A 230 10.87 -4.04 -32.22
C SER A 230 10.73 -2.58 -31.75
N GLU A 231 10.63 -2.34 -30.45
CA GLU A 231 10.60 -0.99 -29.87
C GLU A 231 12.02 -0.45 -29.55
N SER A 232 13.03 -1.33 -29.54
CA SER A 232 14.46 -0.94 -29.49
C SER A 232 15.04 -0.65 -30.88
N ASP A 233 14.46 -1.20 -31.95
CA ASP A 233 14.93 -1.10 -33.34
C ASP A 233 14.22 -0.02 -34.18
N GLU A 234 13.73 1.08 -33.59
CA GLU A 234 13.38 2.26 -34.41
C GLU A 234 14.61 2.88 -35.13
N GLU A 235 15.84 2.46 -34.81
CA GLU A 235 17.06 2.86 -35.53
C GLU A 235 17.63 1.82 -36.52
N ASP A 236 17.22 0.55 -36.49
CA ASP A 236 17.78 -0.53 -37.35
C ASP A 236 16.70 -1.29 -38.15
N GLN A 237 15.92 -0.55 -38.95
CA GLN A 237 15.04 -1.17 -39.95
C GLN A 237 15.84 -2.00 -40.95
N GLN A 238 15.88 -3.32 -40.73
CA GLN A 238 16.46 -4.30 -41.65
C GLN A 238 15.78 -4.18 -43.01
N ILE A 239 16.47 -3.57 -43.98
CA ILE A 239 15.86 -3.22 -45.27
C ILE A 239 15.51 -4.50 -46.05
N TYR A 240 14.22 -4.81 -46.10
CA TYR A 240 13.67 -6.01 -46.74
C TYR A 240 13.98 -6.06 -48.24
N ASN A 241 14.94 -6.91 -48.65
CA ASN A 241 15.39 -7.09 -50.04
C ASN A 241 15.22 -8.54 -50.53
N PRO A 242 13.98 -9.04 -50.69
CA PRO A 242 13.71 -10.44 -51.06
C PRO A 242 14.24 -10.81 -52.45
N LEU A 243 14.43 -9.82 -53.33
CA LEU A 243 14.94 -10.00 -54.70
C LEU A 243 16.47 -9.88 -54.81
N LYS A 244 17.17 -9.69 -53.68
CA LYS A 244 18.63 -9.49 -53.60
C LYS A 244 19.14 -8.45 -54.61
N LEU A 245 18.39 -7.37 -54.79
CA LEU A 245 18.76 -6.30 -55.73
C LEU A 245 19.97 -5.52 -55.19
N PRO A 246 20.85 -5.01 -56.07
CA PRO A 246 21.94 -4.14 -55.67
C PRO A 246 21.43 -2.93 -54.89
N MET A 247 22.22 -2.44 -53.95
CA MET A 247 21.84 -1.29 -53.12
C MET A 247 22.08 0.03 -53.87
N GLY A 248 21.13 0.96 -53.75
CA GLY A 248 21.27 2.32 -54.24
C GLY A 248 22.19 3.17 -53.36
N TRP A 249 22.45 4.40 -53.80
CA TRP A 249 23.21 5.40 -53.04
C TRP A 249 22.47 5.90 -51.79
N ASP A 250 21.17 5.62 -51.70
CA ASP A 250 20.27 5.88 -50.58
C ASP A 250 20.23 4.73 -49.55
N GLY A 251 21.04 3.68 -49.76
CA GLY A 251 21.09 2.51 -48.88
C GLY A 251 19.88 1.58 -49.01
N LYS A 252 18.95 1.82 -49.96
CA LYS A 252 17.76 0.97 -50.21
C LYS A 252 17.92 0.15 -51.51
N PRO A 253 17.28 -1.04 -51.62
CA PRO A 253 17.38 -1.86 -52.82
C PRO A 253 16.91 -1.08 -54.04
N ILE A 254 17.70 -1.08 -55.12
CA ILE A 254 17.29 -0.38 -56.34
C ILE A 254 15.95 -0.95 -56.84
N PRO A 255 15.04 -0.13 -57.39
CA PRO A 255 13.79 -0.64 -57.93
C PRO A 255 14.01 -1.71 -59.02
N TYR A 256 13.19 -2.77 -59.00
CA TYR A 256 13.34 -3.93 -59.90
C TYR A 256 13.34 -3.57 -61.40
N TRP A 257 12.59 -2.55 -61.81
CA TRP A 257 12.56 -2.07 -63.20
C TRP A 257 13.90 -1.46 -63.64
N LEU A 258 14.65 -0.83 -62.73
CA LEU A 258 15.97 -0.27 -63.01
C LEU A 258 17.01 -1.38 -63.19
N TYR A 259 16.93 -2.44 -62.38
CA TYR A 259 17.75 -3.65 -62.54
C TYR A 259 17.51 -4.33 -63.89
N LYS A 260 16.23 -4.50 -64.29
CA LYS A 260 15.83 -5.05 -65.59
C LYS A 260 16.40 -4.26 -66.77
N LEU A 261 16.48 -2.93 -66.65
CA LEU A 261 17.04 -2.06 -67.68
C LEU A 261 18.54 -2.32 -67.91
N HIS A 262 19.30 -2.57 -66.84
CA HIS A 262 20.75 -2.82 -66.92
C HIS A 262 21.10 -4.22 -67.43
N VAL A 263 20.23 -5.22 -67.21
CA VAL A 263 20.44 -6.60 -67.67
C VAL A 263 20.11 -6.77 -69.16
N LEU A 264 19.31 -5.87 -69.75
CA LEU A 264 18.90 -5.90 -71.16
C LEU A 264 19.87 -5.21 -72.14
N VAL A 265 20.93 -4.55 -71.64
CA VAL A 265 21.94 -3.86 -72.48
C VAL A 265 23.29 -4.61 -72.45
N ARG A 266 23.24 -5.95 -72.38
CA ARG A 266 24.40 -6.83 -72.51
C ARG A 266 24.12 -7.99 -73.45
#